data_AF-A0A3M6X8H0-F1
#
_entry.id   AF-A0A3M6X8H0-F1
#
_cell.length_a   1.000
_cell.length_b   1.000
_cell.length_c   1.000
_cell.angle_alpha   90.00
_cell.angle_beta   90.00
_cell.angle_gamma   90.00
#
_symmetry.space_group_name_H-M   'P 1'
#
loop_
_entity.id
_entity.type
_entity.pdbx_description
1 polymer ?
#
loop_
_entity_poly.entity_id
_entity_poly.type
_entity_poly.pdbx_seq_one_letter_code
_entity_poly.pdbx_strand_id
1 'polypeptide(L)'
;MGDTKRGTFIGMDRYGNKYFENLEEELPLRTRWVDYKNQEYDPSQIEPGWHAWMSYMVDKAPVDDKIMQRGVRHWEPSEHKPILTATRSAFKTYSTTKNKYAPWQPVAAPRSSRA
;
A
#
# COMPACT_ATOMS: atom_id res chain seq x y z
N MET A 1 4.66 13.94 16.59
CA MET A 1 4.75 15.17 15.76
C MET A 1 5.53 16.23 16.51
N GLY A 2 6.34 17.04 15.83
CA GLY A 2 7.11 18.15 16.45
C GLY A 2 6.32 19.46 16.58
N ASP A 3 5.01 19.41 16.40
CA ASP A 3 4.09 20.55 16.34
C ASP A 3 2.84 20.24 17.17
N THR A 4 2.37 21.21 17.94
CA THR A 4 1.20 21.05 18.81
C THR A 4 -0.05 21.45 18.04
N LYS A 5 -0.86 20.46 17.66
CA LYS A 5 -2.10 20.66 16.90
C LYS A 5 -3.31 20.24 17.71
N ARG A 6 -4.44 20.92 17.49
CA ARG A 6 -5.76 20.54 18.01
C ARG A 6 -6.75 20.49 16.84
N GLY A 7 -7.52 19.42 16.74
CA GLY A 7 -8.52 19.25 15.70
C GLY A 7 -9.57 18.20 16.05
N THR A 8 -10.60 18.14 15.21
CA THR A 8 -11.67 17.18 15.30
C THR A 8 -11.18 15.82 14.82
N PHE A 9 -11.49 14.77 15.58
CA PHE A 9 -11.21 13.40 15.16
C PHE A 9 -12.20 12.97 14.05
N ILE A 10 -11.67 12.72 12.85
CA ILE A 10 -12.47 12.34 11.68
C ILE A 10 -12.63 10.83 11.59
N GLY A 11 -11.58 10.07 11.91
CA GLY A 11 -11.66 8.62 11.92
C GLY A 11 -10.32 7.93 12.08
N MET A 12 -10.36 6.60 12.03
CA MET A 12 -9.19 5.74 12.14
C MET A 12 -9.19 4.75 10.97
N ASP A 13 -8.02 4.48 10.39
CA ASP A 13 -7.88 3.41 9.40
C ASP A 13 -7.74 2.03 10.06
N ARG A 14 -7.68 0.96 9.26
CA ARG A 14 -7.55 -0.41 9.79
C ARG A 14 -6.17 -0.67 10.39
N TYR A 15 -5.15 0.05 9.94
CA TYR A 15 -3.80 -0.02 10.50
C TYR A 15 -3.75 0.61 11.91
N GLY A 16 -4.67 1.54 12.18
CA GLY A 16 -4.88 2.24 13.44
C GLY A 16 -4.32 3.66 13.45
N ASN A 17 -3.99 4.22 12.29
CA ASN A 17 -3.64 5.64 12.16
C ASN A 17 -4.91 6.48 12.34
N LYS A 18 -4.79 7.59 13.07
CA LYS A 18 -5.90 8.48 13.41
C LYS A 18 -5.80 9.75 12.57
N TYR A 19 -6.93 10.19 12.03
CA TYR A 19 -7.00 11.34 11.14
C TYR A 19 -7.79 12.48 11.79
N PHE A 20 -7.27 13.70 11.65
CA PHE A 20 -7.80 14.89 12.29
C PHE A 20 -7.93 16.04 11.30
N GLU A 21 -8.88 16.93 11.57
CA GLU A 21 -9.10 18.15 10.78
C GLU A 21 -9.36 19.38 11.68
N ASN A 22 -8.83 20.53 11.29
CA ASN A 22 -9.15 21.85 11.83
C ASN A 22 -9.09 22.89 10.70
N LEU A 23 -10.24 23.41 10.28
CA LEU A 23 -10.37 24.40 9.20
C LEU A 23 -10.31 25.85 9.68
N GLU A 24 -10.41 26.11 10.99
CA GLU A 24 -10.63 27.45 11.54
C GLU A 24 -9.31 28.15 11.91
N GLU A 25 -8.41 27.43 12.58
CA GLU A 25 -7.20 28.02 13.19
C GLU A 25 -5.92 27.74 12.39
N GLU A 26 -5.98 26.83 11.43
CA GLU A 26 -4.81 26.35 10.69
C GLU A 26 -4.67 27.01 9.32
N LEU A 27 -3.42 27.15 8.87
CA LEU A 27 -3.12 27.64 7.53
C LEU A 27 -3.59 26.64 6.46
N PRO A 28 -3.89 27.11 5.23
CA PRO A 28 -4.17 26.23 4.11
C PRO A 28 -3.12 25.11 3.98
N LEU A 29 -3.59 23.89 3.66
CA LEU A 29 -2.80 22.66 3.59
C LEU A 29 -2.27 22.09 4.93
N ARG A 30 -2.44 22.80 6.05
CA ARG A 30 -2.13 22.29 7.40
C ARG A 30 -3.37 21.94 8.23
N THR A 31 -4.55 22.01 7.60
CA THR A 31 -5.84 21.76 8.25
C THR A 31 -6.10 20.28 8.49
N ARG A 32 -5.50 19.37 7.73
CA ARG A 32 -5.60 17.91 7.90
C ARG A 32 -4.27 17.29 8.31
N TRP A 33 -4.28 16.37 9.27
CA TRP A 33 -3.08 15.61 9.67
C TRP A 33 -3.42 14.20 10.16
N VAL A 34 -2.39 13.34 10.18
CA VAL A 34 -2.48 11.94 10.59
C VAL A 34 -1.55 11.66 11.77
N ASP A 35 -2.10 11.15 12.85
CA ASP A 35 -1.33 10.58 13.97
C ASP A 35 -1.14 9.09 13.71
N TYR A 36 0.08 8.71 13.34
CA TYR A 36 0.41 7.33 13.03
C TYR A 36 0.40 6.48 14.29
N LYS A 37 -0.07 5.24 14.15
CA LYS A 37 -0.02 4.27 15.26
C LYS A 37 1.41 3.84 15.58
N ASN A 38 2.23 3.66 14.54
CA ASN A 38 3.60 3.19 14.68
C ASN A 38 4.55 4.38 14.93
N GLN A 39 5.53 4.19 15.80
CA GLN A 39 6.58 5.17 16.06
C GLN A 39 7.55 5.29 14.89
N GLU A 40 7.83 4.17 14.21
CA GLU A 40 8.50 4.15 12.90
C GLU A 40 7.44 4.41 11.81
N TYR A 41 7.01 5.65 11.72
CA TYR A 41 5.99 6.08 10.78
C TYR A 41 6.57 6.29 9.38
N ASP A 42 5.78 5.96 8.38
CA ASP A 42 6.08 6.19 6.97
C ASP A 42 4.79 6.64 6.28
N PRO A 43 4.80 7.71 5.46
CA PRO A 43 3.68 8.10 4.60
C PRO A 43 3.04 6.96 3.82
N SER A 44 3.82 5.93 3.45
CA SER A 44 3.29 4.75 2.75
C SER A 44 2.33 3.89 3.59
N GLN A 45 2.22 4.13 4.91
CA GLN A 45 1.28 3.42 5.79
C GLN A 45 -0.14 3.98 5.69
N ILE A 46 -0.32 5.18 5.14
CA ILE A 46 -1.64 5.79 4.92
C ILE A 46 -2.41 4.99 3.87
N GLU A 47 -3.58 4.52 4.26
CA GLU A 47 -4.52 3.84 3.40
C GLU A 47 -4.96 4.72 2.19
N PRO A 48 -5.00 4.20 0.94
CA PRO A 48 -5.39 4.97 -0.26
C PRO A 48 -6.58 5.94 -0.17
N GLY A 49 -7.72 5.55 0.41
CA GLY A 49 -8.86 6.47 0.58
C GLY A 49 -8.52 7.63 1.52
N TRP A 50 -7.81 7.35 2.61
CA TRP A 50 -7.32 8.37 3.55
C TRP A 50 -6.23 9.23 2.92
N HIS A 51 -5.38 8.66 2.05
CA HIS A 51 -4.37 9.40 1.30
C HIS A 51 -5.00 10.44 0.37
N ALA A 52 -6.09 10.09 -0.33
CA ALA A 52 -6.84 11.01 -1.18
C ALA A 52 -7.43 12.18 -0.36
N TRP A 53 -8.03 11.88 0.80
CA TRP A 53 -8.59 12.90 1.69
C TRP A 53 -7.50 13.80 2.31
N MET A 54 -6.41 13.20 2.81
CA MET A 54 -5.25 13.91 3.36
C MET A 54 -4.59 14.84 2.34
N SER A 55 -4.59 14.45 1.07
CA SER A 55 -4.01 15.22 -0.03
C SER A 55 -4.98 16.23 -0.65
N TYR A 56 -6.13 16.47 -0.03
CA TYR A 56 -7.18 17.37 -0.53
C TYR A 56 -7.69 17.02 -1.94
N MET A 57 -7.59 15.75 -2.35
CA MET A 57 -8.18 15.30 -3.62
C MET A 57 -9.70 15.15 -3.50
N VAL A 58 -10.17 14.86 -2.29
CA VAL A 58 -11.60 14.68 -1.96
C VAL A 58 -11.92 15.36 -0.64
N ASP A 59 -13.15 15.87 -0.54
CA ASP A 59 -13.62 16.55 0.67
C ASP A 59 -14.11 15.56 1.73
N LYS A 60 -14.78 14.49 1.30
CA LYS A 60 -15.35 13.47 2.19
C LYS A 60 -14.30 12.44 2.57
N ALA A 61 -14.22 12.13 3.86
CA ALA A 61 -13.35 11.09 4.37
C ALA A 61 -13.91 9.69 4.02
N PRO A 62 -13.07 8.63 4.06
CA PRO A 62 -13.52 7.26 3.82
C PRO A 62 -14.61 6.76 4.76
N VAL A 63 -14.75 7.39 5.94
CA VAL A 63 -15.83 7.07 6.88
C VAL A 63 -17.20 7.45 6.29
N ASP A 64 -17.27 8.57 5.57
CA ASP A 64 -18.51 9.13 5.02
C ASP A 64 -18.78 8.66 3.58
N ASP A 65 -17.72 8.38 2.81
CA ASP A 65 -17.85 7.95 1.41
C ASP A 65 -17.55 6.46 1.25
N LYS A 66 -18.59 5.68 0.95
CA LYS A 66 -18.51 4.25 0.67
C LYS A 66 -17.56 3.92 -0.48
N ILE A 67 -17.43 4.77 -1.49
CA ILE A 67 -16.55 4.51 -2.65
C ILE A 67 -15.08 4.59 -2.25
N MET A 68 -14.77 5.39 -1.23
CA MET A 68 -13.43 5.57 -0.67
C MET A 68 -13.07 4.48 0.35
N GLN A 69 -14.03 3.63 0.74
CA GLN A 69 -13.77 2.48 1.60
C GLN A 69 -13.10 1.35 0.82
N ARG A 70 -12.22 0.65 1.51
CA ARG A 70 -11.48 -0.50 0.99
C ARG A 70 -12.36 -1.75 1.01
N GLY A 71 -12.19 -2.64 0.04
CA GLY A 71 -12.87 -3.94 0.00
C GLY A 71 -14.26 -3.89 -0.64
N VAL A 72 -14.60 -2.78 -1.30
CA VAL A 72 -15.83 -2.66 -2.11
C VAL A 72 -15.71 -3.46 -3.40
N ARG A 73 -14.50 -3.60 -3.93
CA ARG A 73 -14.23 -4.27 -5.21
C ARG A 73 -13.69 -5.67 -4.96
N HIS A 74 -14.20 -6.65 -5.68
CA HIS A 74 -13.84 -8.08 -5.49
C HIS A 74 -12.35 -8.38 -5.70
N TRP A 75 -11.64 -7.59 -6.52
CA TRP A 75 -10.21 -7.74 -6.81
C TRP A 75 -9.31 -6.95 -5.86
N GLU A 76 -9.89 -6.09 -5.01
CA GLU A 76 -9.12 -5.23 -4.14
C GLU A 76 -8.49 -6.05 -3.00
N PRO A 77 -7.20 -5.84 -2.68
CA PRO A 77 -6.58 -6.47 -1.53
C PRO A 77 -7.35 -6.17 -0.24
N SER A 78 -7.57 -7.18 0.60
CA SER A 78 -8.29 -7.04 1.88
C SER A 78 -7.59 -6.07 2.84
N GLU A 79 -6.26 -6.00 2.75
CA GLU A 79 -5.41 -5.18 3.60
C GLU A 79 -4.50 -4.27 2.77
N HIS A 80 -4.25 -3.08 3.30
CA HIS A 80 -3.27 -2.16 2.74
C HIS A 80 -1.85 -2.68 3.00
N LYS A 81 -1.01 -2.67 1.95
CA LYS A 81 0.40 -3.02 2.06
C LYS A 81 1.24 -1.75 1.90
N PRO A 82 1.95 -1.30 2.95
CA PRO A 82 2.86 -0.16 2.83
C PRO A 82 4.04 -0.50 1.92
N ILE A 83 4.91 0.48 1.69
CA ILE A 83 6.13 0.24 0.91
C ILE A 83 7.04 -0.74 1.67
N LEU A 84 7.64 -1.67 0.92
CA LEU A 84 8.51 -2.72 1.46
C LEU A 84 9.94 -2.59 0.94
N THR A 85 10.33 -1.42 0.43
CA THR A 85 11.67 -1.14 -0.07
C THR A 85 12.72 -1.39 1.01
N ALA A 86 13.87 -1.94 0.63
CA ALA A 86 14.96 -2.31 1.55
C ALA A 86 14.59 -3.33 2.64
N THR A 87 13.42 -3.97 2.57
CA THR A 87 13.04 -5.11 3.43
C THR A 87 13.24 -6.44 2.71
N ARG A 88 13.13 -7.55 3.44
CA ARG A 88 13.13 -8.90 2.84
C ARG A 88 11.99 -9.12 1.84
N SER A 89 10.90 -8.36 1.98
CA SER A 89 9.70 -8.43 1.14
C SER A 89 9.69 -7.37 0.03
N ALA A 90 10.84 -6.75 -0.26
CA ALA A 90 10.97 -5.82 -1.39
C ALA A 90 10.61 -6.49 -2.70
N PHE A 91 9.94 -5.75 -3.59
CA PHE A 91 9.61 -6.23 -4.92
C PHE A 91 10.89 -6.55 -5.71
N LYS A 92 10.99 -7.78 -6.22
CA LYS A 92 12.08 -8.21 -7.09
C LYS A 92 11.54 -8.48 -8.48
N THR A 93 12.04 -7.75 -9.46
CA THR A 93 11.68 -7.96 -10.86
C THR A 93 12.26 -9.27 -11.36
N TYR A 94 11.52 -9.92 -12.25
CA TYR A 94 11.95 -11.10 -12.99
C TYR A 94 11.27 -11.11 -14.35
N SER A 95 11.81 -11.89 -15.29
CA SER A 95 11.14 -12.08 -16.58
C SER A 95 9.89 -12.94 -16.40
N THR A 96 8.72 -12.39 -16.72
CA THR A 96 7.46 -13.14 -16.73
C THR A 96 7.31 -14.02 -17.97
N THR A 97 8.26 -13.93 -18.91
CA THR A 97 8.27 -14.75 -20.13
C THR A 97 8.99 -16.07 -19.89
N LYS A 98 8.45 -17.15 -20.44
CA LYS A 98 9.16 -18.42 -20.58
C LYS A 98 10.21 -18.32 -21.70
N ASN A 99 11.22 -19.18 -21.65
CA ASN A 99 12.19 -19.32 -22.73
C ASN A 99 11.46 -19.57 -24.06
N LYS A 100 11.86 -18.84 -25.11
CA LYS A 100 11.25 -18.97 -26.45
C LYS A 100 11.62 -20.27 -27.15
N TYR A 101 12.77 -20.84 -26.81
CA TYR A 101 13.28 -22.08 -27.35
C TYR A 101 13.53 -23.06 -26.20
N ALA A 102 13.12 -24.30 -26.38
CA ALA A 102 13.43 -25.39 -25.46
C ALA A 102 14.71 -26.10 -25.92
N PRO A 103 15.73 -26.24 -25.06
CA PRO A 103 16.92 -27.01 -25.41
C PRO A 103 16.56 -28.49 -25.56
N TRP A 104 17.28 -29.20 -26.43
CA TRP A 104 17.21 -30.65 -26.47
C TRP A 104 17.63 -31.22 -25.10
N GLN A 105 16.81 -32.12 -24.54
CA GLN A 105 17.13 -32.85 -23.32
C GLN A 105 17.78 -34.18 -23.69
N PRO A 106 19.09 -34.38 -23.45
CA PRO A 106 19.78 -35.61 -23.83
C PRO A 106 19.26 -36.81 -23.07
N VAL A 107 19.03 -37.91 -23.78
CA VAL A 107 18.79 -39.24 -23.20
C VAL A 107 19.98 -40.12 -23.54
N ALA A 108 20.70 -40.59 -22.52
CA ALA A 108 21.81 -41.51 -22.71
C ALA A 108 21.27 -42.92 -23.01
N ALA A 109 21.68 -43.50 -24.14
CA ALA A 109 21.36 -44.87 -24.51
C ALA A 109 22.65 -45.73 -24.55
N PRO A 110 22.62 -46.98 -24.04
CA PRO A 110 23.77 -47.88 -24.12
C PRO A 110 24.05 -48.29 -25.57
N ARG A 111 25.33 -48.50 -25.92
CA ARG A 111 25.71 -49.08 -27.22
C ARG A 111 25.40 -50.58 -27.19
N SER A 112 24.67 -51.08 -28.18
CA SER A 112 24.44 -52.53 -28.33
C SER A 112 25.74 -53.20 -28.78
N SER A 113 26.19 -54.24 -28.06
CA SER A 113 27.25 -55.14 -28.51
C SER A 113 26.68 -56.07 -29.57
N ARG A 114 27.14 -55.95 -30.82
CA ARG A 114 26.83 -56.94 -31.86
C ARG A 114 27.65 -58.20 -31.55
N ALA A 115 26.98 -59.31 -31.29
CA ALA A 115 27.58 -60.64 -31.24
C ALA A 115 27.97 -61.11 -32.64
#